data_AF-A0A4Y9P0N4-F1
#
_entry.id   AF-A0A4Y9P0N4-F1
#
_cell.length_a   1.000
_cell.length_b   1.000
_cell.length_c   1.000
_cell.angle_alpha   90.00
_cell.angle_beta   90.00
_cell.angle_gamma   90.00
#
_symmetry.space_group_name_H-M   'P 1'
#
loop_
_entity.id
_entity.type
_entity.pdbx_description
1 polymer ?
#
loop_
_entity_poly.entity_id
_entity_poly.type
_entity_poly.pdbx_seq_one_letter_code
_entity_poly.pdbx_strand_id
1 'polypeptide(L)'
;MGLFFDFCLRLAKKIRLEPASAEARPTGMDTRPQSAEDELSAIIASAAKQQLLDAAYGLWRQRYRLDTIACRPTAEEIRINRTLTPEQFGAKYRWEREHAHEGPMFGYVKRAHPRADDQAIRQAIITAVKFEDEYNKHFDWNGDFWDCVVRAVAQAARIYPDYLETTYRDARNDLAYYMK
;
A
#
# COMPACT_ATOMS: atom_id res chain seq x y z
N MET A 1 -12.12 -5.41 -12.63
CA MET A 1 -12.45 -6.27 -11.46
C MET A 1 -11.66 -7.59 -11.43
N GLY A 2 -11.22 -8.16 -12.56
CA GLY A 2 -10.51 -9.46 -12.59
C GLY A 2 -9.01 -9.47 -12.26
N LEU A 3 -8.30 -8.34 -12.38
CA LEU A 3 -6.84 -8.30 -12.25
C LEU A 3 -6.32 -8.27 -10.80
N PHE A 4 -7.12 -7.74 -9.86
CA PHE A 4 -6.75 -7.67 -8.44
C PHE A 4 -6.86 -9.04 -7.74
N PHE A 5 -7.76 -9.90 -8.20
CA PHE A 5 -7.94 -11.27 -7.69
C PHE A 5 -6.69 -12.13 -7.97
N ASP A 6 -6.08 -11.95 -9.13
CA ASP A 6 -4.85 -12.65 -9.53
C ASP A 6 -3.62 -12.22 -8.72
N PHE A 7 -3.56 -10.97 -8.24
CA PHE A 7 -2.45 -10.47 -7.43
C PHE A 7 -2.39 -11.13 -6.05
N CYS A 8 -3.54 -11.23 -5.35
CA CYS A 8 -3.61 -11.91 -4.05
C CYS A 8 -3.35 -13.43 -4.16
N LEU A 9 -3.80 -14.08 -5.24
CA LEU A 9 -3.52 -15.49 -5.52
C LEU A 9 -2.02 -15.73 -5.79
N ARG A 10 -1.33 -14.82 -6.49
CA ARG A 10 0.13 -14.90 -6.70
C ARG A 10 0.93 -14.72 -5.40
N LEU A 11 0.49 -13.85 -4.50
CA LEU A 11 1.13 -13.69 -3.18
C LEU A 11 1.02 -14.97 -2.33
N ALA A 12 -0.15 -15.63 -2.36
CA ALA A 12 -0.36 -16.91 -1.67
C ALA A 12 0.48 -18.06 -2.27
N LYS A 13 0.75 -18.04 -3.58
CA LYS A 13 1.56 -19.05 -4.27
C LYS A 13 3.05 -18.95 -3.94
N LYS A 14 3.57 -17.75 -3.68
CA LYS A 14 5.00 -17.52 -3.39
C LYS A 14 5.44 -18.00 -1.99
N ILE A 15 4.49 -18.36 -1.12
CA ILE A 15 4.77 -18.88 0.25
C ILE A 15 4.93 -20.41 0.25
N ARG A 16 4.78 -21.09 -0.89
CA ARG A 16 4.96 -22.56 -0.97
C ARG A 16 6.24 -22.92 -1.71
N LEU A 17 7.28 -23.30 -0.95
CA LEU A 17 8.35 -24.20 -1.39
C LEU A 17 8.65 -25.20 -0.26
N GLU A 18 8.24 -26.44 -0.54
CA GLU A 18 8.57 -27.79 -0.04
C GLU A 18 9.45 -28.02 1.21
N PRO A 19 9.20 -29.13 1.95
CA PRO A 19 10.02 -29.57 3.08
C PRO A 19 11.21 -30.44 2.61
N ALA A 20 12.37 -30.27 3.23
CA ALA A 20 13.46 -31.24 3.17
C ALA A 20 14.16 -31.34 4.52
N SER A 21 14.54 -32.58 4.85
CA SER A 21 14.90 -33.13 6.14
C SER A 21 16.07 -32.48 6.88
N ALA A 22 16.13 -32.81 8.17
CA ALA A 22 17.09 -32.37 9.18
C ALA A 22 18.56 -32.68 8.86
N GLU A 23 19.45 -31.69 9.07
CA GLU A 23 20.52 -31.77 10.08
C GLU A 23 21.24 -30.41 10.29
N ALA A 24 21.70 -30.24 11.54
CA ALA A 24 22.66 -29.25 12.07
C ALA A 24 22.27 -27.75 12.17
N ARG A 25 22.13 -27.28 13.42
CA ARG A 25 22.22 -25.86 13.82
C ARG A 25 23.65 -25.33 13.56
N PRO A 26 23.77 -24.02 13.35
CA PRO A 26 24.19 -23.21 14.49
C PRO A 26 23.28 -22.00 14.74
N THR A 27 23.25 -21.65 16.02
CA THR A 27 22.71 -20.47 16.68
C THR A 27 22.85 -19.19 15.83
N GLY A 28 21.72 -18.57 15.47
CA GLY A 28 21.68 -17.40 14.59
C GLY A 28 20.83 -16.26 15.17
N MET A 29 21.53 -15.37 15.89
CA MET A 29 21.26 -13.96 16.20
C MET A 29 19.84 -13.39 16.06
N ASP A 30 19.43 -12.79 17.16
CA ASP A 30 18.40 -11.77 17.37
C ASP A 30 18.58 -10.51 16.48
N THR A 31 18.53 -10.68 15.15
CA THR A 31 18.84 -9.64 14.14
C THR A 31 17.61 -9.17 13.36
N ARG A 32 16.51 -9.94 13.39
CA ARG A 32 15.28 -9.60 12.66
C ARG A 32 14.51 -8.39 13.21
N PRO A 33 14.33 -8.18 14.53
CA PRO A 33 13.52 -7.08 15.01
C PRO A 33 14.15 -5.70 14.76
N GLN A 34 15.47 -5.59 14.89
CA GLN A 34 16.19 -4.31 14.66
C GLN A 34 16.07 -3.86 13.20
N SER A 35 16.28 -4.77 12.23
CA SER A 35 16.18 -4.42 10.80
C SER A 35 14.79 -3.92 10.38
N ALA A 36 13.73 -4.46 10.98
CA ALA A 36 12.35 -4.11 10.65
C ALA A 36 11.96 -2.74 11.23
N GLU A 37 12.37 -2.44 12.47
CA GLU A 37 12.12 -1.12 13.08
C GLU A 37 13.00 -0.04 12.45
N ASP A 38 14.23 -0.36 12.05
CA ASP A 38 15.10 0.55 11.29
C ASP A 38 14.49 0.89 9.93
N GLU A 39 13.96 -0.12 9.23
CA GLU A 39 13.27 0.08 7.96
C GLU A 39 12.00 0.92 8.12
N LEU A 40 11.18 0.60 9.13
CA LEU A 40 10.00 1.40 9.45
C LEU A 40 10.38 2.84 9.74
N SER A 41 11.39 3.05 10.57
CA SER A 41 11.89 4.38 10.92
C SER A 41 12.40 5.14 9.71
N ALA A 42 13.08 4.47 8.77
CA ALA A 42 13.52 5.07 7.51
C ALA A 42 12.33 5.50 6.62
N ILE A 43 11.30 4.66 6.51
CA ILE A 43 10.07 4.99 5.76
C ILE A 43 9.39 6.21 6.38
N ILE A 44 9.20 6.21 7.71
CA ILE A 44 8.58 7.32 8.44
C ILE A 44 9.41 8.60 8.30
N ALA A 45 10.74 8.52 8.43
CA ALA A 45 11.64 9.66 8.30
C ALA A 45 11.66 10.25 6.88
N SER A 46 11.47 9.41 5.86
CA SER A 46 11.32 9.89 4.48
C SER A 46 9.99 10.62 4.29
N ALA A 47 8.89 10.06 4.81
CA ALA A 47 7.57 10.68 4.75
C ALA A 47 7.53 12.02 5.50
N ALA A 48 8.20 12.12 6.66
CA ALA A 48 8.26 13.34 7.47
C ALA A 48 8.89 14.56 6.76
N LYS A 49 9.64 14.34 5.67
CA LYS A 49 10.23 15.42 4.85
C LYS A 49 9.24 16.02 3.85
N GLN A 50 8.11 15.36 3.63
CA GLN A 50 7.10 15.75 2.65
C GLN A 50 6.01 16.60 3.32
N GLN A 51 5.14 17.21 2.52
CA GLN A 51 3.93 17.83 3.07
C GLN A 51 2.94 16.74 3.48
N LEU A 52 2.04 17.04 4.43
CA LEU A 52 1.14 16.06 5.03
C LEU A 52 0.39 15.19 4.00
N LEU A 53 -0.11 15.84 2.93
CA LEU A 53 -0.87 15.16 1.90
C LEU A 53 0.00 14.20 1.06
N ASP A 54 1.18 14.65 0.63
CA ASP A 54 2.16 13.82 -0.09
C ASP A 54 2.71 12.69 0.79
N ALA A 55 2.96 12.96 2.08
CA ALA A 55 3.41 11.97 3.05
C ALA A 55 2.36 10.86 3.24
N ALA A 56 1.08 11.24 3.36
CA ALA A 56 -0.01 10.28 3.46
C ALA A 56 -0.08 9.39 2.22
N TYR A 57 0.06 9.96 1.01
CA TYR A 57 0.08 9.18 -0.23
C TYR A 57 1.33 8.31 -0.36
N GLY A 58 2.51 8.83 -0.03
CA GLY A 58 3.76 8.10 -0.04
C GLY A 58 3.73 6.86 0.86
N LEU A 59 3.19 7.01 2.07
CA LEU A 59 3.01 5.90 2.99
C LEU A 59 1.91 4.93 2.53
N TRP A 60 0.81 5.44 1.96
CA TRP A 60 -0.29 4.62 1.45
C TRP A 60 0.15 3.69 0.31
N ARG A 61 1.02 4.14 -0.61
CA ARG A 61 1.63 3.26 -1.63
C ARG A 61 2.51 2.17 -1.03
N GLN A 62 3.15 2.45 0.10
CA GLN A 62 3.99 1.50 0.82
C GLN A 62 3.16 0.57 1.74
N ARG A 63 1.82 0.62 1.73
CA ARG A 63 0.96 -0.14 2.67
C ARG A 63 1.31 -1.63 2.76
N TYR A 64 1.57 -2.30 1.64
CA TYR A 64 1.90 -3.73 1.64
C TYR A 64 3.29 -4.00 2.25
N ARG A 65 4.23 -3.06 2.08
CA ARG A 65 5.55 -3.15 2.71
C ARG A 65 5.44 -2.91 4.21
N LEU A 66 4.64 -1.92 4.62
CA LEU A 66 4.34 -1.63 6.02
C LEU A 66 3.62 -2.80 6.70
N ASP A 67 2.66 -3.44 6.02
CA ASP A 67 2.02 -4.66 6.49
C ASP A 67 3.04 -5.79 6.68
N THR A 68 3.94 -5.99 5.72
CA THR A 68 5.01 -6.99 5.83
C THR A 68 5.90 -6.75 7.06
N ILE A 69 6.30 -5.50 7.30
CA ILE A 69 7.10 -5.10 8.48
C ILE A 69 6.31 -5.35 9.77
N ALA A 70 5.01 -5.07 9.75
CA ALA A 70 4.10 -5.30 10.88
C ALA A 70 3.68 -6.78 11.03
N CYS A 71 4.25 -7.70 10.24
CA CYS A 71 3.86 -9.12 10.19
C CYS A 71 2.35 -9.32 9.92
N ARG A 72 1.79 -8.48 9.05
CA ARG A 72 0.40 -8.52 8.58
C ARG A 72 0.33 -8.87 7.09
N PRO A 73 -0.76 -9.53 6.64
CA PRO A 73 -1.75 -10.20 7.49
C PRO A 73 -1.14 -11.39 8.24
N THR A 74 -1.61 -11.61 9.47
CA THR A 74 -1.23 -12.74 10.32
C THR A 74 -1.63 -14.08 9.69
N ALA A 75 -1.04 -15.18 10.17
CA ALA A 75 -1.40 -16.52 9.69
C ALA A 75 -2.91 -16.82 9.81
N GLU A 76 -3.56 -16.30 10.85
CA GLU A 76 -4.99 -16.43 11.04
C GLU A 76 -5.79 -15.61 10.02
N GLU A 77 -5.43 -14.35 9.82
CA GLU A 77 -6.06 -13.51 8.80
C GLU A 77 -5.88 -14.10 7.41
N ILE A 78 -4.72 -14.70 7.10
CA ILE A 78 -4.50 -15.43 5.85
C ILE A 78 -5.45 -16.62 5.74
N ARG A 79 -5.62 -17.39 6.83
CA ARG A 79 -6.55 -18.53 6.85
C ARG A 79 -7.99 -18.09 6.59
N ILE A 80 -8.45 -17.04 7.25
CA ILE A 80 -9.78 -16.44 7.06
C ILE A 80 -9.93 -15.91 5.63
N ASN A 81 -8.95 -15.16 5.12
CA ASN A 81 -9.02 -14.58 3.77
C ASN A 81 -9.12 -15.67 2.68
N ARG A 82 -8.51 -16.84 2.89
CA ARG A 82 -8.59 -17.98 1.95
C ARG A 82 -9.98 -18.63 1.89
N THR A 83 -10.84 -18.41 2.89
CA THR A 83 -12.21 -18.95 2.89
C THR A 83 -13.24 -17.99 2.30
N LEU A 84 -12.85 -16.74 2.00
CA LEU A 84 -13.76 -15.73 1.46
C LEU A 84 -14.05 -15.97 -0.02
N THR A 85 -15.32 -15.78 -0.43
CA THR A 85 -15.67 -15.71 -1.85
C THR A 85 -15.10 -14.44 -2.50
N PRO A 86 -15.05 -14.35 -3.84
CA PRO A 86 -14.64 -13.13 -4.51
C PRO A 86 -15.47 -11.89 -4.11
N GLU A 87 -16.79 -12.03 -3.92
CA GLU A 87 -17.61 -10.89 -3.48
C GLU A 87 -17.28 -10.48 -2.04
N GLN A 88 -17.12 -11.45 -1.14
CA GLN A 88 -16.78 -11.20 0.26
C GLN A 88 -15.40 -10.55 0.39
N PHE A 89 -14.42 -11.04 -0.38
CA PHE A 89 -13.09 -10.46 -0.43
C PHE A 89 -13.14 -9.04 -1.00
N GLY A 90 -13.90 -8.80 -2.07
CA GLY A 90 -14.10 -7.46 -2.62
C GLY A 90 -14.79 -6.51 -1.64
N ALA A 91 -15.76 -6.97 -0.87
CA ALA A 91 -16.41 -6.18 0.17
C ALA A 91 -15.46 -5.83 1.32
N LYS A 92 -14.68 -6.82 1.80
CA LYS A 92 -13.62 -6.60 2.81
C LYS A 92 -12.61 -5.58 2.32
N TYR A 93 -12.13 -5.72 1.08
CA TYR A 93 -11.15 -4.81 0.49
C TYR A 93 -11.68 -3.37 0.38
N ARG A 94 -12.93 -3.18 -0.06
CA ARG A 94 -13.55 -1.84 -0.09
C ARG A 94 -13.66 -1.24 1.31
N TRP A 95 -14.11 -2.03 2.28
CA TRP A 95 -14.22 -1.59 3.67
C TRP A 95 -12.86 -1.16 4.25
N GLU A 96 -11.80 -1.94 4.02
CA GLU A 96 -10.44 -1.61 4.47
C GLU A 96 -9.93 -0.29 3.88
N ARG A 97 -10.23 -0.01 2.61
CA ARG A 97 -9.89 1.27 1.96
C ARG A 97 -10.69 2.43 2.55
N GLU A 98 -12.00 2.28 2.71
CA GLU A 98 -12.88 3.30 3.29
C GLU A 98 -12.47 3.67 4.72
N HIS A 99 -12.00 2.68 5.50
CA HIS A 99 -11.61 2.85 6.90
C HIS A 99 -10.08 2.93 7.09
N ALA A 100 -9.30 3.16 6.01
CA ALA A 100 -7.84 3.23 6.08
C ALA A 100 -7.34 4.26 7.12
N HIS A 101 -8.07 5.36 7.27
CA HIS A 101 -7.79 6.45 8.20
C HIS A 101 -8.06 6.12 9.69
N GLU A 102 -8.67 4.97 9.97
CA GLU A 102 -8.88 4.43 11.32
C GLU A 102 -7.89 3.30 11.66
N GLY A 103 -7.23 2.76 10.62
CA GLY A 103 -6.29 1.65 10.75
C GLY A 103 -4.84 2.06 11.06
N PRO A 104 -3.88 1.15 10.85
CA PRO A 104 -2.45 1.40 11.07
C PRO A 104 -1.91 2.62 10.32
N MET A 105 -2.55 2.98 9.20
CA MET A 105 -2.15 4.12 8.39
C MET A 105 -2.17 5.43 9.19
N PHE A 106 -3.16 5.62 10.06
CA PHE A 106 -3.22 6.78 10.95
C PHE A 106 -1.96 6.89 11.81
N GLY A 107 -1.54 5.78 12.42
CA GLY A 107 -0.35 5.73 13.27
C GLY A 107 0.93 6.10 12.53
N TYR A 108 1.11 5.59 11.31
CA TYR A 108 2.28 5.92 10.49
C TYR A 108 2.30 7.41 10.09
N VAL A 109 1.17 7.96 9.64
CA VAL A 109 1.11 9.40 9.27
C VAL A 109 1.31 10.28 10.51
N LYS A 110 0.75 9.91 11.67
CA LYS A 110 0.96 10.63 12.93
C LYS A 110 2.42 10.59 13.38
N ARG A 111 3.12 9.48 13.20
CA ARG A 111 4.57 9.38 13.46
C ARG A 111 5.38 10.30 12.54
N ALA A 112 4.99 10.42 11.26
CA ALA A 112 5.66 11.32 10.31
C ALA A 112 5.34 12.80 10.56
N HIS A 113 4.12 13.11 10.98
CA HIS A 113 3.61 14.46 11.22
C HIS A 113 3.00 14.60 12.63
N PRO A 114 3.82 14.56 13.70
CA PRO A 114 3.32 14.53 15.08
C PRO A 114 2.55 15.80 15.49
N ARG A 115 2.83 16.92 14.84
CA ARG A 115 2.18 18.23 15.08
C ARG A 115 0.93 18.45 14.23
N ALA A 116 0.65 17.59 13.25
CA ALA A 116 -0.57 17.70 12.47
C ALA A 116 -1.77 17.31 13.33
N ASP A 117 -2.86 18.04 13.13
CA ASP A 117 -4.15 17.75 13.73
C ASP A 117 -4.68 16.37 13.27
N ASP A 118 -5.37 15.66 14.16
CA ASP A 118 -5.85 14.30 13.88
C ASP A 118 -6.88 14.28 12.75
N GLN A 119 -7.73 15.30 12.64
CA GLN A 119 -8.69 15.42 11.55
C GLN A 119 -7.97 15.70 10.23
N ALA A 120 -6.92 16.53 10.24
CA ALA A 120 -6.10 16.77 9.06
C ALA A 120 -5.39 15.49 8.58
N ILE A 121 -4.89 14.66 9.51
CA ILE A 121 -4.29 13.35 9.19
C ILE A 121 -5.33 12.40 8.57
N ARG A 122 -6.52 12.27 9.18
CA ARG A 122 -7.59 11.42 8.64
C ARG A 122 -7.98 11.87 7.24
N GLN A 123 -8.15 13.17 7.03
CA GLN A 123 -8.51 13.73 5.75
C GLN A 123 -7.40 13.51 4.69
N ALA A 124 -6.13 13.65 5.06
CA ALA A 124 -5.02 13.37 4.15
C ALA A 124 -4.98 11.90 3.71
N ILE A 125 -5.23 10.95 4.63
CA ILE A 125 -5.32 9.52 4.31
C ILE A 125 -6.51 9.24 3.39
N ILE A 126 -7.70 9.75 3.70
CA ILE A 126 -8.89 9.60 2.85
C ILE A 126 -8.62 10.14 1.45
N THR A 127 -7.95 11.29 1.36
CA THR A 127 -7.62 11.93 0.07
C THR A 127 -6.63 11.08 -0.72
N ALA A 128 -5.61 10.52 -0.07
CA ALA A 128 -4.65 9.60 -0.70
C ALA A 128 -5.29 8.33 -1.27
N VAL A 129 -6.21 7.72 -0.51
CA VAL A 129 -6.96 6.52 -0.96
C VAL A 129 -7.81 6.87 -2.18
N LYS A 130 -8.58 7.96 -2.12
CA LYS A 130 -9.44 8.39 -3.22
C LYS A 130 -8.66 8.80 -4.46
N PHE A 131 -7.50 9.42 -4.29
CA PHE A 131 -6.63 9.73 -5.42
C PHE A 131 -6.15 8.45 -6.14
N GLU A 132 -5.77 7.40 -5.40
CA GLU A 132 -5.49 6.08 -6.00
C GLU A 132 -6.71 5.47 -6.68
N ASP A 133 -7.89 5.53 -6.07
CA ASP A 133 -9.11 5.03 -6.70
C ASP A 133 -9.40 5.75 -8.02
N GLU A 134 -9.20 7.07 -8.06
CA GLU A 134 -9.53 7.89 -9.23
C GLU A 134 -8.60 7.60 -10.41
N TYR A 135 -7.28 7.54 -10.21
CA TYR A 135 -6.39 7.20 -11.33
C TYR A 135 -6.55 5.73 -11.77
N ASN A 136 -6.90 4.81 -10.86
CA ASN A 136 -7.20 3.43 -11.26
C ASN A 136 -8.48 3.33 -12.08
N LYS A 137 -9.52 4.10 -11.72
CA LYS A 137 -10.79 4.19 -12.45
C LYS A 137 -10.62 4.78 -13.85
N HIS A 138 -9.69 5.72 -14.02
CA HIS A 138 -9.41 6.36 -15.30
C HIS A 138 -8.43 5.60 -16.20
N PHE A 139 -7.83 4.51 -15.71
CA PHE A 139 -6.96 3.68 -16.53
C PHE A 139 -7.78 2.85 -17.52
N ASP A 140 -7.60 3.14 -18.80
CA ASP A 140 -8.13 2.38 -19.92
C ASP A 140 -6.98 2.08 -20.88
N TRP A 141 -6.68 0.79 -21.09
CA TRP A 141 -5.56 0.37 -21.92
C TRP A 141 -5.96 0.40 -23.39
N ASN A 142 -5.89 1.60 -23.97
CA ASN A 142 -6.27 1.88 -25.36
C ASN A 142 -5.12 2.57 -26.15
N GLY A 143 -4.07 1.80 -26.46
CA GLY A 143 -2.92 2.27 -27.24
C GLY A 143 -1.60 2.11 -26.49
N ASP A 144 -0.73 3.12 -26.58
CA ASP A 144 0.55 3.11 -25.85
C ASP A 144 0.29 3.05 -24.34
N PHE A 145 0.88 2.05 -23.69
CA PHE A 145 0.66 1.75 -22.28
C PHE A 145 1.04 2.94 -21.38
N TRP A 146 2.20 3.55 -21.63
CA TRP A 146 2.68 4.65 -20.79
C TRP A 146 1.82 5.90 -20.99
N ASP A 147 1.39 6.18 -22.21
CA ASP A 147 0.44 7.25 -22.47
C ASP A 147 -0.90 7.00 -21.74
N CYS A 148 -1.38 5.75 -21.66
CA CYS A 148 -2.58 5.41 -20.87
C CYS A 148 -2.40 5.73 -19.38
N VAL A 149 -1.25 5.34 -18.81
CA VAL A 149 -0.88 5.63 -17.41
C VAL A 149 -0.83 7.14 -17.15
N VAL A 150 -0.13 7.88 -18.02
CA VAL A 150 0.01 9.35 -17.90
C VAL A 150 -1.36 10.02 -17.97
N ARG A 151 -2.22 9.60 -18.91
CA ARG A 151 -3.59 10.14 -19.05
C ARG A 151 -4.43 9.89 -17.80
N ALA A 152 -4.40 8.68 -17.26
CA ALA A 152 -5.19 8.31 -16.08
C ALA A 152 -4.81 9.16 -14.85
N VAL A 153 -3.51 9.31 -14.58
CA VAL A 153 -3.04 10.15 -13.48
C VAL A 153 -3.33 11.64 -13.74
N ALA A 154 -3.20 12.12 -14.98
CA ALA A 154 -3.53 13.50 -15.33
C ALA A 154 -5.02 13.82 -15.13
N GLN A 155 -5.92 12.85 -15.35
CA GLN A 155 -7.35 13.02 -15.06
C GLN A 155 -7.60 13.10 -13.56
N ALA A 156 -7.01 12.20 -12.76
CA ALA A 156 -7.11 12.25 -11.30
C ALA A 156 -6.50 13.54 -10.71
N ALA A 157 -5.40 14.05 -11.27
CA ALA A 157 -4.76 15.29 -10.83
C ALA A 157 -5.64 16.53 -11.01
N ARG A 158 -6.62 16.51 -11.93
CA ARG A 158 -7.61 17.60 -12.05
C ARG A 158 -8.58 17.64 -10.87
N ILE A 159 -8.84 16.49 -10.24
CA ILE A 159 -9.73 16.36 -9.08
C ILE A 159 -8.93 16.57 -7.77
N TYR A 160 -7.66 16.15 -7.77
CA TYR A 160 -6.75 16.24 -6.62
C TYR A 160 -5.49 17.06 -7.00
N PRO A 161 -5.59 18.40 -7.11
CA PRO A 161 -4.52 19.26 -7.63
C PRO A 161 -3.43 19.60 -6.60
N ASP A 162 -3.64 19.27 -5.33
CA ASP A 162 -2.80 19.74 -4.21
C ASP A 162 -1.58 18.86 -3.93
N TYR A 163 -1.30 17.86 -4.78
CA TYR A 163 -0.10 17.04 -4.69
C TYR A 163 1.08 17.69 -5.41
N LEU A 164 2.30 17.37 -4.96
CA LEU A 164 3.51 17.78 -5.66
C LEU A 164 3.68 17.03 -6.99
N GLU A 165 4.38 17.63 -7.97
CA GLU A 165 4.67 16.95 -9.25
C GLU A 165 5.44 15.64 -9.05
N THR A 166 6.31 15.58 -8.02
CA THR A 166 6.98 14.33 -7.64
C THR A 166 5.99 13.24 -7.28
N THR A 167 4.89 13.58 -6.62
CA THR A 167 3.83 12.66 -6.22
C THR A 167 3.02 12.18 -7.42
N TYR A 168 2.72 13.05 -8.39
CA TYR A 168 2.08 12.62 -9.66
C TYR A 168 2.98 11.70 -10.48
N ARG A 169 4.28 12.02 -10.59
CA ARG A 169 5.26 11.12 -11.24
C ARG A 169 5.28 9.75 -10.56
N ASP A 170 5.31 9.75 -9.25
CA ASP A 170 5.31 8.57 -8.42
C ASP A 170 4.01 7.75 -8.56
N ALA A 171 2.86 8.40 -8.72
CA ALA A 171 1.59 7.76 -9.03
C ALA A 171 1.56 7.08 -10.40
N ARG A 172 2.19 7.68 -11.41
CA ARG A 172 2.35 7.07 -12.74
C ARG A 172 3.15 5.77 -12.64
N ASN A 173 4.26 5.78 -11.90
CA ASN A 173 5.07 4.59 -11.68
C ASN A 173 4.31 3.48 -10.95
N ASP A 174 3.52 3.86 -9.94
CA ASP A 174 2.70 2.93 -9.15
C ASP A 174 1.61 2.27 -9.99
N LEU A 175 0.85 3.08 -10.75
CA LEU A 175 -0.15 2.60 -11.69
C LEU A 175 0.47 1.67 -12.76
N ALA A 176 1.62 2.05 -13.32
CA ALA A 176 2.33 1.23 -14.28
C ALA A 176 2.78 -0.12 -13.70
N TYR A 177 3.19 -0.14 -12.43
CA TYR A 177 3.57 -1.37 -11.73
C TYR A 177 2.36 -2.30 -11.51
N TYR A 178 1.18 -1.76 -11.18
CA TYR A 178 -0.01 -2.57 -10.93
C TYR A 178 -0.72 -3.06 -12.20
N MET A 179 -0.58 -2.35 -13.31
CA MET A 179 -1.27 -2.67 -14.57
C MET A 179 -0.45 -3.55 -15.53
N LYS A 180 0.80 -3.88 -15.18
CA LYS A 180 1.71 -4.71 -15.97
C LYS A 180 1.91 -6.11 -15.39
#